data_AF-A0A851H3T3-F1
#
_entry.id   AF-A0A851H3T3-F1
#
_cell.length_a   1.000
_cell.length_b   1.000
_cell.length_c   1.000
_cell.angle_alpha   90.00
_cell.angle_beta   90.00
_cell.angle_gamma   90.00
#
_symmetry.space_group_name_H-M   'P 1'
#
loop_
_entity.id
_entity.type
_entity.pdbx_description
1 polymer ?
#
loop_
_entity_poly.entity_id
_entity_poly.type
_entity_poly.pdbx_seq_one_letter_code
_entity_poly.pdbx_strand_id
1 'polypeptide(L)'
;MTHPATCADRDEVLRYLRVFLSVAHTGSVTRSSEQIFKAASAITRALTQLEDLLGVSLFERRPRGMLLNAYGEAVHRRALRIHKEIQQAATALCQFRGSRIDPAPLTQLLLGGNKLRIFVSLAEHGQLHPVCQQLGLSKSGISMSLARLEEAVGQPLLQRMTQGLVVTEAGEQLLLHAKRAFAELRHIEADLSGLRGSLCGTISVGALPLCRTSLLPLAIARLLQRYPGLKIKTSESPFAELARGLRCGDIDFIFGALRQGNEAAPFYSEALFQDQVGIFCRRGHPLARLQRSVRLAELQGAGWILPREESPARQALVRAFLRTELPVPEPSVESGDLAVVRQLLAHSELLTACSAHQLHMEIASGEIVPLAVDLGDTSRNIGITQRLGSCPSPAIEALLEEIRQLCACLPEEAMAA
;
A
#
# COMPACT_ATOMS: atom_id res chain seq x y z
N MET A 1 -22.03 4.02 -20.02
CA MET A 1 -20.73 4.64 -19.71
C MET A 1 -20.73 5.03 -18.24
N THR A 2 -20.26 4.15 -17.36
CA THR A 2 -20.19 4.41 -15.92
C THR A 2 -18.91 5.20 -15.63
N HIS A 3 -19.06 6.45 -15.19
CA HIS A 3 -17.95 7.25 -14.69
C HIS A 3 -17.32 6.53 -13.49
N PRO A 4 -15.98 6.46 -13.38
CA PRO A 4 -15.34 5.96 -12.17
C PRO A 4 -15.75 6.84 -11.00
N ALA A 5 -16.16 6.22 -9.89
CA ALA A 5 -16.57 6.92 -8.69
C ALA A 5 -15.48 7.91 -8.26
N THR A 6 -15.79 9.20 -8.30
CA THR A 6 -14.90 10.26 -7.85
C THR A 6 -14.63 10.14 -6.35
N CYS A 7 -13.64 10.86 -5.84
CA CYS A 7 -13.39 10.92 -4.39
C CYS A 7 -14.65 11.35 -3.61
N ALA A 8 -15.46 12.25 -4.19
CA ALA A 8 -16.73 12.70 -3.61
C ALA A 8 -17.77 11.58 -3.54
N ASP A 9 -17.88 10.74 -4.57
CA ASP A 9 -18.85 9.63 -4.61
C ASP A 9 -18.56 8.58 -3.51
N ARG A 10 -17.28 8.39 -3.15
CA ARG A 10 -16.88 7.44 -2.10
C ARG A 10 -17.32 7.87 -0.70
N ASP A 11 -17.31 9.18 -0.42
CA ASP A 11 -17.80 9.71 0.86
C ASP A 11 -19.31 9.52 1.01
N GLU A 12 -20.03 9.66 -0.10
CA GLU A 12 -21.47 9.46 -0.14
C GLU A 12 -21.83 7.99 0.07
N VAL A 13 -21.06 7.07 -0.52
CA VAL A 13 -21.19 5.62 -0.24
C VAL A 13 -21.06 5.35 1.26
N LEU A 14 -20.03 5.88 1.92
CA LEU A 14 -19.79 5.69 3.36
C LEU A 14 -21.00 6.07 4.22
N ARG A 15 -21.68 7.19 3.88
CA ARG A 15 -22.87 7.70 4.59
C ARG A 15 -24.01 6.70 4.59
N TYR A 16 -24.17 5.93 3.53
CA TYR A 16 -25.28 4.99 3.36
C TYR A 16 -24.98 3.57 3.85
N LEU A 17 -23.71 3.22 4.09
CA LEU A 17 -23.31 1.87 4.50
C LEU A 17 -23.98 1.40 5.81
N ARG A 18 -24.22 2.29 6.78
CA ARG A 18 -24.93 1.91 8.02
C ARG A 18 -26.36 1.45 7.74
N VAL A 19 -27.07 2.17 6.87
CA VAL A 19 -28.44 1.82 6.50
C VAL A 19 -28.45 0.49 5.75
N PHE A 20 -27.52 0.35 4.80
CA PHE A 20 -27.31 -0.89 4.06
C PHE A 20 -27.05 -2.09 4.96
N LEU A 21 -26.10 -2.01 5.91
CA LEU A 21 -25.81 -3.08 6.86
C LEU A 21 -27.02 -3.44 7.74
N SER A 22 -27.80 -2.45 8.17
CA SER A 22 -29.01 -2.72 8.97
C SER A 22 -30.09 -3.45 8.18
N VAL A 23 -30.31 -3.07 6.91
CA VAL A 23 -31.28 -3.77 6.05
C VAL A 23 -30.78 -5.16 5.66
N ALA A 24 -29.48 -5.31 5.38
CA ALA A 24 -28.86 -6.61 5.13
C ALA A 24 -29.02 -7.58 6.31
N HIS A 25 -28.86 -7.08 7.54
CA HIS A 25 -29.02 -7.88 8.76
C HIS A 25 -30.48 -8.24 9.04
N THR A 26 -31.41 -7.28 8.88
CA THR A 26 -32.83 -7.48 9.20
C THR A 26 -33.64 -8.10 8.06
N GLY A 27 -33.15 -8.07 6.82
CA GLY A 27 -33.90 -8.49 5.64
C GLY A 27 -35.20 -7.70 5.40
N SER A 28 -35.39 -6.55 6.06
CA SER A 28 -36.62 -5.76 6.00
C SER A 28 -36.38 -4.28 6.31
N VAL A 29 -36.89 -3.41 5.44
CA VAL A 29 -36.87 -1.96 5.67
C VAL A 29 -37.64 -1.57 6.93
N THR A 30 -38.79 -2.22 7.19
CA THR A 30 -39.61 -1.94 8.38
C THR A 30 -38.87 -2.30 9.67
N ARG A 31 -38.29 -3.51 9.74
CA ARG A 31 -37.52 -3.92 10.92
C ARG A 31 -36.25 -3.06 11.11
N SER A 32 -35.59 -2.71 10.01
CA SER A 32 -34.46 -1.76 10.05
C SER A 32 -34.89 -0.39 10.57
N SER A 33 -36.05 0.12 10.16
CA SER A 33 -36.63 1.39 10.62
C SER A 33 -36.74 1.47 12.14
N GLU A 34 -37.21 0.39 12.76
CA GLU A 34 -37.32 0.26 14.21
C GLU A 34 -35.94 0.16 14.87
N GLN A 35 -35.02 -0.62 14.28
CA GLN A 35 -33.70 -0.87 14.86
C GLN A 35 -32.78 0.38 14.86
N ILE A 36 -32.75 1.15 13.77
CA ILE A 36 -31.87 2.32 13.65
C ILE A 36 -32.58 3.66 13.87
N PHE A 37 -33.85 3.63 14.31
CA PHE A 37 -34.67 4.80 14.59
C PHE A 37 -34.70 5.82 13.44
N LYS A 38 -34.85 5.34 12.20
CA LYS A 38 -35.00 6.16 10.99
C LYS A 38 -36.27 5.78 10.26
N ALA A 39 -37.01 6.77 9.74
CA ALA A 39 -38.21 6.51 8.95
C ALA A 39 -37.94 5.55 7.77
N ALA A 40 -38.83 4.58 7.54
CA ALA A 40 -38.76 3.62 6.44
C ALA A 40 -38.56 4.27 5.05
N SER A 41 -39.18 5.44 4.82
CA SER A 41 -38.98 6.21 3.58
C SER A 41 -37.56 6.77 3.45
N ALA A 42 -36.92 7.18 4.54
CA ALA A 42 -35.54 7.64 4.55
C ALA A 42 -34.55 6.48 4.34
N ILE A 43 -34.84 5.29 4.89
CA ILE A 43 -34.06 4.07 4.64
C ILE A 43 -34.14 3.69 3.16
N THR A 44 -35.35 3.65 2.59
CA THR A 44 -35.55 3.32 1.17
C THR A 44 -34.79 4.29 0.26
N ARG A 45 -34.88 5.60 0.53
CA ARG A 45 -34.11 6.61 -0.21
C ARG A 45 -32.61 6.40 -0.08
N ALA A 46 -32.10 6.15 1.13
CA ALA A 46 -30.67 5.92 1.34
C ALA A 46 -30.15 4.68 0.59
N LEU A 47 -30.93 3.60 0.53
CA LEU A 47 -30.58 2.42 -0.27
C LEU A 47 -30.57 2.75 -1.77
N THR A 48 -31.60 3.45 -2.26
CA THR A 48 -31.69 3.83 -3.68
C THR A 48 -30.50 4.70 -4.07
N GLN A 49 -30.14 5.69 -3.25
CA GLN A 49 -28.97 6.54 -3.48
C GLN A 49 -27.65 5.75 -3.48
N LEU A 50 -27.51 4.75 -2.59
CA LEU A 50 -26.34 3.88 -2.60
C LEU A 50 -26.27 3.02 -3.87
N GLU A 51 -27.40 2.44 -4.29
CA GLU A 51 -27.51 1.66 -5.53
C GLU A 51 -27.20 2.52 -6.77
N ASP A 52 -27.68 3.77 -6.80
CA ASP A 52 -27.39 4.75 -7.85
C ASP A 52 -25.89 5.08 -7.93
N LEU A 53 -25.26 5.37 -6.78
CA LEU A 53 -23.83 5.66 -6.68
C LEU A 53 -22.96 4.48 -7.12
N LEU A 54 -23.39 3.25 -6.83
CA LEU A 54 -22.69 2.02 -7.22
C LEU A 54 -23.08 1.51 -8.61
N GLY A 55 -24.15 2.05 -9.20
CA GLY A 55 -24.72 1.61 -10.47
C GLY A 55 -25.19 0.15 -10.48
N VAL A 56 -25.58 -0.42 -9.32
CA VAL A 56 -26.08 -1.79 -9.18
C VAL A 56 -27.22 -1.84 -8.17
N SER A 57 -28.18 -2.74 -8.40
CA SER A 57 -29.06 -3.14 -7.30
C SER A 57 -28.31 -4.09 -6.37
N LEU A 58 -28.46 -3.90 -5.06
CA LEU A 58 -27.82 -4.70 -4.02
C LEU A 58 -28.78 -5.75 -3.42
N PHE A 59 -30.09 -5.55 -3.56
CA PHE A 59 -31.09 -6.42 -2.98
C PHE A 59 -32.04 -6.99 -4.04
N GLU A 60 -32.46 -8.23 -3.82
CA GLU A 60 -33.58 -8.85 -4.54
C GLU A 60 -34.78 -9.01 -3.61
N ARG A 61 -35.99 -8.80 -4.16
CA ARG A 61 -37.24 -8.99 -3.44
C ARG A 61 -37.63 -10.47 -3.48
N ARG A 62 -37.86 -11.06 -2.31
CA ARG A 62 -38.37 -12.42 -2.14
C ARG A 62 -39.65 -12.40 -1.28
N PRO A 63 -40.48 -13.45 -1.31
CA PRO A 63 -41.71 -13.53 -0.49
C PRO A 63 -41.50 -13.32 1.02
N ARG A 64 -40.29 -13.61 1.53
CA ARG A 64 -39.92 -13.49 2.96
C ARG A 64 -39.13 -12.22 3.31
N GLY A 65 -38.96 -11.28 2.36
CA GLY A 65 -38.26 -10.02 2.59
C GLY A 65 -37.24 -9.67 1.51
N MET A 66 -36.25 -8.88 1.87
CA MET A 66 -35.15 -8.47 1.01
C MET A 66 -33.92 -9.33 1.29
N LEU A 67 -33.33 -9.91 0.26
CA LEU A 67 -32.07 -10.63 0.34
C LEU A 67 -30.99 -9.90 -0.46
N LEU A 68 -29.74 -10.05 -0.05
CA LEU A 68 -28.61 -9.56 -0.85
C LEU A 68 -28.49 -10.41 -2.12
N ASN A 69 -28.26 -9.76 -3.26
CA ASN A 69 -27.78 -10.45 -4.45
C ASN A 69 -26.24 -10.51 -4.43
N ALA A 70 -25.60 -11.05 -5.48
CA ALA A 70 -24.13 -11.17 -5.55
C ALA A 70 -23.39 -9.82 -5.38
N TYR A 71 -23.93 -8.73 -5.91
CA TYR A 71 -23.37 -7.38 -5.72
C TYR A 71 -23.54 -6.91 -4.27
N GLY A 72 -24.73 -7.13 -3.71
CA GLY A 72 -25.03 -6.90 -2.30
C GLY A 72 -24.07 -7.62 -1.37
N GLU A 73 -23.77 -8.90 -1.62
CA GLU A 73 -22.82 -9.69 -0.83
C GLU A 73 -21.40 -9.12 -0.92
N ALA A 74 -20.95 -8.72 -2.11
CA ALA A 74 -19.65 -8.09 -2.29
C ALA A 74 -19.52 -6.78 -1.48
N VAL A 75 -20.51 -5.89 -1.58
CA VAL A 75 -20.56 -4.64 -0.82
C VAL A 75 -20.69 -4.92 0.68
N HIS A 76 -21.45 -5.94 1.08
CA HIS A 76 -21.61 -6.34 2.48
C HIS A 76 -20.29 -6.74 3.12
N ARG A 77 -19.45 -7.53 2.43
CA ARG A 77 -18.11 -7.89 2.93
C ARG A 77 -17.25 -6.65 3.20
N ARG A 78 -17.22 -5.67 2.28
CA ARG A 78 -16.47 -4.42 2.44
C ARG A 78 -17.07 -3.54 3.54
N ALA A 79 -18.39 -3.41 3.58
CA ALA A 79 -19.09 -2.59 4.57
C ALA A 79 -18.85 -3.07 6.01
N LEU A 80 -18.83 -4.39 6.25
CA LEU A 80 -18.48 -4.94 7.57
C LEU A 80 -17.03 -4.60 7.97
N ARG A 81 -16.09 -4.65 7.03
CA ARG A 81 -14.68 -4.30 7.28
C ARG A 81 -14.52 -2.81 7.57
N ILE A 82 -15.19 -1.95 6.81
CA ILE A 82 -15.25 -0.50 7.04
C ILE A 82 -15.81 -0.21 8.44
N HIS A 83 -16.92 -0.84 8.79
CA HIS A 83 -17.54 -0.68 10.11
C HIS A 83 -16.58 -1.11 11.23
N LYS A 84 -15.89 -2.24 11.06
CA LYS A 84 -14.91 -2.74 12.02
C LYS A 84 -13.75 -1.78 12.22
N GLU A 85 -13.16 -1.23 11.15
CA GLU A 85 -12.05 -0.27 11.26
C GLU A 85 -12.51 1.01 11.98
N ILE A 86 -13.71 1.53 11.66
CA ILE A 86 -14.24 2.73 12.32
C ILE A 86 -14.58 2.47 13.79
N GLN A 87 -15.12 1.29 14.11
CA GLN A 87 -15.39 0.89 15.49
C GLN A 87 -14.07 0.76 16.29
N GLN A 88 -13.03 0.16 15.69
CA GLN A 88 -11.70 0.08 16.31
C GLN A 88 -11.10 1.46 16.57
N ALA A 89 -11.25 2.40 15.63
CA ALA A 89 -10.84 3.79 15.82
C ALA A 89 -11.56 4.42 17.02
N ALA A 90 -12.88 4.27 17.10
CA ALA A 90 -13.66 4.81 18.20
C ALA A 90 -13.26 4.19 19.54
N THR A 91 -13.07 2.87 19.61
CA THR A 91 -12.61 2.18 20.82
C THR A 91 -11.24 2.65 21.27
N ALA A 92 -10.28 2.76 20.36
CA ALA A 92 -8.94 3.25 20.66
C ALA A 92 -9.01 4.68 21.24
N LEU A 93 -9.74 5.58 20.58
CA LEU A 93 -9.92 6.95 21.04
C LEU A 93 -10.58 7.06 22.43
N CYS A 94 -11.54 6.19 22.75
CA CYS A 94 -12.14 6.13 24.08
C CYS A 94 -11.14 5.67 25.15
N GLN A 95 -10.27 4.70 24.83
CA GLN A 95 -9.24 4.20 25.76
C GLN A 95 -8.18 5.25 26.09
N PHE A 96 -7.79 6.07 25.11
CA PHE A 96 -6.85 7.19 25.31
C PHE A 96 -7.32 8.18 26.39
N ARG A 97 -8.63 8.29 26.62
CA ARG A 97 -9.19 9.20 27.63
C ARG A 97 -9.14 8.63 29.06
N GLY A 98 -8.67 7.40 29.26
CA GLY A 98 -8.78 6.71 30.56
C GLY A 98 -10.23 6.54 31.06
N SER A 99 -11.23 6.76 30.19
CA SER A 99 -12.64 6.85 30.54
C SER A 99 -13.45 5.78 29.82
N ARG A 100 -14.40 5.15 30.52
CA ARG A 100 -15.29 4.08 30.01
C ARG A 100 -16.44 4.64 29.17
N ILE A 101 -16.14 5.47 28.18
CA ILE A 101 -17.16 6.01 27.26
C ILE A 101 -17.54 4.90 26.27
N ASP A 102 -18.85 4.75 26.02
CA ASP A 102 -19.36 3.88 24.97
C ASP A 102 -18.84 4.35 23.59
N PRO A 103 -18.14 3.51 22.81
CA PRO A 103 -17.64 3.87 21.48
C PRO A 103 -18.74 3.99 20.42
N ALA A 104 -19.98 3.55 20.68
CA ALA A 104 -21.05 3.50 19.68
C ALA A 104 -21.45 4.88 19.11
N PRO A 105 -21.65 5.95 19.92
CA PRO A 105 -21.98 7.27 19.39
C PRO A 105 -20.88 7.86 18.50
N LEU A 106 -19.62 7.64 18.87
CA LEU A 106 -18.46 8.10 18.10
C LEU A 106 -18.35 7.32 16.77
N THR A 107 -18.57 6.00 16.80
CA THR A 107 -18.64 5.17 15.59
C THR A 107 -19.70 5.71 14.62
N GLN A 108 -20.89 6.05 15.13
CA GLN A 108 -21.97 6.63 14.33
C GLN A 108 -21.59 7.99 13.73
N LEU A 109 -20.87 8.83 14.48
CA LEU A 109 -20.39 10.13 14.02
C LEU A 109 -19.38 10.00 12.87
N LEU A 110 -18.44 9.05 13.00
CA LEU A 110 -17.36 8.80 12.04
C LEU A 110 -17.90 8.21 10.72
N LEU A 111 -18.95 7.38 10.77
CA LEU A 111 -19.68 6.87 9.60
C LEU A 111 -20.46 7.95 8.84
N GLY A 112 -20.56 9.18 9.36
CA GLY A 112 -21.20 10.31 8.69
C GLY A 112 -20.45 10.89 7.47
N GLY A 113 -19.30 10.31 7.10
CA GLY A 113 -18.54 10.59 5.87
C GLY A 113 -17.73 11.89 5.91
N ASN A 114 -18.41 13.03 5.94
CA ASN A 114 -17.75 14.33 5.70
C ASN A 114 -16.69 14.69 6.75
N LYS A 115 -16.92 14.36 8.04
CA LYS A 115 -15.97 14.72 9.11
C LYS A 115 -14.68 13.93 9.00
N LEU A 116 -14.80 12.63 8.75
CA LEU A 116 -13.67 11.72 8.65
C LEU A 116 -12.79 12.09 7.46
N ARG A 117 -13.40 12.41 6.31
CA ARG A 117 -12.65 12.91 5.16
C ARG A 117 -11.94 14.22 5.45
N ILE A 118 -12.61 15.20 6.04
CA ILE A 118 -12.00 16.49 6.36
C ILE A 118 -10.78 16.28 7.25
N PHE A 119 -10.91 15.45 8.28
CA PHE A 119 -9.80 15.09 9.15
C PHE A 119 -8.64 14.44 8.39
N VAL A 120 -8.89 13.40 7.58
CA VAL A 120 -7.84 12.72 6.79
C VAL A 120 -7.17 13.68 5.82
N SER A 121 -7.94 14.54 5.13
CA SER A 121 -7.40 15.51 4.17
C SER A 121 -6.50 16.55 4.86
N LEU A 122 -6.88 17.02 6.05
CA LEU A 122 -6.07 17.93 6.85
C LEU A 122 -4.79 17.26 7.38
N ALA A 123 -4.90 16.00 7.82
CA ALA A 123 -3.76 15.23 8.28
C ALA A 123 -2.73 14.96 7.16
N GLU A 124 -3.17 14.81 5.91
CA GLU A 124 -2.29 14.57 4.76
C GLU A 124 -1.62 15.85 4.25
N HIS A 125 -2.34 16.98 4.20
CA HIS A 125 -1.81 18.21 3.61
C HIS A 125 -1.14 19.14 4.62
N GLY A 126 -1.43 19.00 5.92
CA GLY A 126 -0.90 19.86 6.99
C GLY A 126 -1.36 21.32 6.90
N GLN A 127 -2.21 21.68 5.92
CA GLN A 127 -2.62 23.06 5.67
C GLN A 127 -4.13 23.15 5.37
N LEU A 128 -4.79 24.17 5.91
CA LEU A 128 -6.23 24.40 5.70
C LEU A 128 -6.56 24.81 4.26
N HIS A 129 -5.71 25.62 3.63
CA HIS A 129 -6.03 26.24 2.34
C HIS A 129 -6.12 25.22 1.17
N PRO A 130 -5.15 24.30 0.98
CA PRO A 130 -5.27 23.26 -0.04
C PRO A 130 -6.53 22.40 0.16
N VAL A 131 -6.87 22.08 1.41
CA VAL A 131 -8.05 21.25 1.74
C VAL A 131 -9.36 21.98 1.43
N CYS A 132 -9.44 23.30 1.65
CA CYS A 132 -10.62 24.09 1.26
C CYS A 132 -10.87 24.01 -0.25
N GLN A 133 -9.81 24.16 -1.05
CA GLN A 133 -9.89 24.09 -2.51
C GLN A 133 -10.23 22.67 -2.98
N GLN A 134 -9.58 21.65 -2.43
CA GLN A 134 -9.81 20.25 -2.79
C GLN A 134 -11.24 19.80 -2.48
N LEU A 135 -11.79 20.20 -1.33
CA LEU A 135 -13.10 19.72 -0.86
C LEU A 135 -14.27 20.65 -1.24
N GLY A 136 -13.99 21.83 -1.81
CA GLY A 136 -15.02 22.83 -2.13
C GLY A 136 -15.72 23.40 -0.89
N LEU A 137 -15.04 23.44 0.26
CA LEU A 137 -15.61 23.86 1.55
C LEU A 137 -14.97 25.17 2.03
N SER A 138 -15.73 25.98 2.75
CA SER A 138 -15.20 27.19 3.38
C SER A 138 -14.25 26.85 4.53
N LYS A 139 -13.29 27.74 4.80
CA LYS A 139 -12.37 27.63 5.95
C LYS A 139 -13.14 27.46 7.28
N SER A 140 -14.21 28.24 7.47
CA SER A 140 -15.08 28.15 8.65
C SER A 140 -15.82 26.82 8.73
N GLY A 141 -16.29 26.28 7.60
CA GLY A 141 -16.94 24.97 7.54
C GLY A 141 -16.00 23.83 7.92
N ILE A 142 -14.77 23.85 7.42
CA ILE A 142 -13.73 22.87 7.77
C ILE A 142 -13.36 22.97 9.25
N SER A 143 -13.08 24.18 9.76
CA SER A 143 -12.73 24.36 11.17
C SER A 143 -13.87 23.96 12.12
N MET A 144 -15.12 24.28 11.78
CA MET A 144 -16.29 23.88 12.57
C MET A 144 -16.50 22.36 12.55
N SER A 145 -16.30 21.72 11.40
CA SER A 145 -16.42 20.25 11.30
C SER A 145 -15.33 19.53 12.09
N LEU A 146 -14.10 20.05 12.08
CA LEU A 146 -12.98 19.53 12.88
C LEU A 146 -13.27 19.73 14.38
N ALA A 147 -13.66 20.94 14.80
CA ALA A 147 -13.95 21.24 16.20
C ALA A 147 -15.05 20.33 16.77
N ARG A 148 -16.12 20.06 16.01
CA ARG A 148 -17.18 19.10 16.42
C ARG A 148 -16.68 17.67 16.53
N LEU A 149 -15.72 17.27 15.66
CA LEU A 149 -15.12 15.95 15.74
C LEU A 149 -14.23 15.86 16.99
N GLU A 150 -13.39 16.86 17.23
CA GLU A 150 -12.52 16.96 18.40
C GLU A 150 -13.31 17.12 19.70
N GLU A 151 -14.50 17.72 19.70
CA GLU A 151 -15.42 17.78 20.84
C GLU A 151 -16.01 16.40 21.15
N ALA A 152 -16.44 15.67 20.13
CA ALA A 152 -17.00 14.32 20.29
C ALA A 152 -15.96 13.28 20.73
N VAL A 153 -14.74 13.36 20.16
CA VAL A 153 -13.58 12.60 20.65
C VAL A 153 -13.18 13.14 22.02
N GLY A 154 -13.29 14.45 22.19
CA GLY A 154 -13.00 15.26 23.38
C GLY A 154 -11.52 15.36 23.74
N GLN A 155 -10.67 15.37 22.71
CA GLN A 155 -9.26 15.75 22.72
C GLN A 155 -8.86 16.24 21.31
N PRO A 156 -7.83 17.07 21.17
CA PRO A 156 -7.39 17.56 19.87
C PRO A 156 -6.86 16.39 19.02
N LEU A 157 -7.26 16.37 17.75
CA LEU A 157 -6.78 15.42 16.73
C LEU A 157 -5.68 16.04 15.87
N LEU A 158 -5.70 17.37 15.75
CA LEU A 158 -4.70 18.17 15.07
C LEU A 158 -4.26 19.31 15.99
N GLN A 159 -2.97 19.62 15.99
CA GLN A 159 -2.41 20.75 16.72
C GLN A 159 -1.79 21.76 15.74
N ARG A 160 -1.98 23.05 16.04
CA ARG A 160 -1.37 24.12 15.26
C ARG A 160 0.07 24.32 15.69
N MET A 161 0.97 24.24 14.73
CA MET A 161 2.39 24.52 14.84
C MET A 161 2.77 25.66 13.89
N THR A 162 3.97 26.22 14.04
CA THR A 162 4.47 27.33 13.21
C THR A 162 4.44 27.01 11.71
N GLN A 163 4.61 25.74 11.34
CA GLN A 163 4.67 25.27 9.94
C GLN A 163 3.34 24.70 9.41
N GLY A 164 2.29 24.65 10.23
CA GLY A 164 1.00 24.10 9.82
C GLY A 164 0.32 23.26 10.90
N LEU A 165 -0.59 22.39 10.47
CA LEU A 165 -1.28 21.43 11.32
C LEU A 165 -0.46 20.14 11.41
N VAL A 166 -0.21 19.67 12.62
CA VAL A 166 0.43 18.38 12.90
C VAL A 166 -0.56 17.46 13.58
N VAL A 167 -0.54 16.18 13.22
CA VAL A 167 -1.42 15.17 13.80
C VAL A 167 -0.99 14.86 15.24
N THR A 168 -1.95 14.78 16.17
CA THR A 168 -1.68 14.35 17.55
C THR A 168 -1.62 12.82 17.63
N GLU A 169 -1.13 12.24 18.72
CA GLU A 169 -1.12 10.78 18.91
C GLU A 169 -2.53 10.16 18.77
N ALA A 170 -3.55 10.82 19.32
CA ALA A 170 -4.95 10.46 19.13
C ALA A 170 -5.38 10.55 17.65
N GLY A 171 -4.94 11.61 16.97
CA GLY A 171 -5.12 11.77 15.53
C GLY A 171 -4.47 10.65 14.72
N GLU A 172 -3.28 10.17 15.10
CA GLU A 172 -2.60 9.08 14.39
C GLU A 172 -3.41 7.77 14.45
N GLN A 173 -4.01 7.46 15.59
CA GLN A 173 -4.90 6.29 15.73
C GLN A 173 -6.13 6.40 14.85
N LEU A 174 -6.78 7.57 14.84
CA LEU A 174 -7.92 7.80 13.97
C LEU A 174 -7.52 7.72 12.49
N LEU A 175 -6.39 8.33 12.12
CA LEU A 175 -5.90 8.40 10.75
C LEU A 175 -5.60 7.00 10.19
N LEU A 176 -4.97 6.14 10.99
CA LEU A 176 -4.67 4.76 10.63
C LEU A 176 -5.93 4.01 10.20
N HIS A 177 -6.96 4.01 11.05
CA HIS A 177 -8.21 3.30 10.78
C HIS A 177 -9.07 3.97 9.71
N ALA A 178 -9.07 5.30 9.65
CA ALA A 178 -9.77 6.06 8.63
C ALA A 178 -9.25 5.72 7.23
N LYS A 179 -7.92 5.71 7.04
CA LYS A 179 -7.29 5.35 5.77
C LYS A 179 -7.61 3.91 5.37
N ARG A 180 -7.64 2.97 6.32
CA ARG A 180 -8.05 1.59 6.05
C ARG A 180 -9.51 1.48 5.62
N ALA A 181 -10.41 2.19 6.29
CA ALA A 181 -11.81 2.26 5.88
C ALA A 181 -11.97 2.84 4.47
N PHE A 182 -11.23 3.90 4.15
CA PHE A 182 -11.20 4.44 2.79
C PHE A 182 -10.62 3.46 1.78
N ALA A 183 -9.57 2.70 2.11
CA ALA A 183 -9.03 1.66 1.24
C ALA A 183 -10.09 0.60 0.88
N GLU A 184 -10.85 0.12 1.86
CA GLU A 184 -11.97 -0.82 1.61
C GLU A 184 -13.06 -0.21 0.71
N LEU A 185 -13.37 1.08 0.86
CA LEU A 185 -14.27 1.80 -0.05
C LEU A 185 -13.72 1.85 -1.48
N ARG A 186 -12.40 2.07 -1.67
CA ARG A 186 -11.78 2.09 -3.00
C ARG A 186 -11.90 0.74 -3.71
N HIS A 187 -11.93 -0.36 -2.97
CA HIS A 187 -12.00 -1.71 -3.54
C HIS A 187 -13.41 -2.16 -3.95
N ILE A 188 -14.47 -1.48 -3.49
CA ILE A 188 -15.86 -1.81 -3.86
C ILE A 188 -16.04 -1.81 -5.38
N GLU A 189 -15.47 -0.81 -6.09
CA GLU A 189 -15.57 -0.70 -7.55
C GLU A 189 -14.94 -1.91 -8.26
N ALA A 190 -13.79 -2.38 -7.76
CA ALA A 190 -13.10 -3.56 -8.30
C ALA A 190 -13.88 -4.86 -8.04
N ASP A 191 -14.50 -4.99 -6.87
CA ASP A 191 -15.33 -6.15 -6.55
C ASP A 191 -16.59 -6.19 -7.45
N LEU A 192 -17.25 -5.06 -7.65
CA LEU A 192 -18.47 -4.95 -8.46
C LEU A 192 -18.19 -5.17 -9.95
N SER A 193 -17.12 -4.58 -10.49
CA SER A 193 -16.75 -4.77 -11.89
C SER A 193 -16.36 -6.22 -12.18
N GLY A 194 -15.64 -6.87 -11.26
CA GLY A 194 -15.28 -8.29 -11.34
C GLY A 194 -16.49 -9.19 -11.54
N LEU A 195 -17.57 -8.94 -10.80
CA LEU A 195 -18.84 -9.66 -10.96
C LEU A 195 -19.54 -9.42 -12.31
N ARG A 196 -19.20 -8.35 -13.04
CA ARG A 196 -19.68 -8.07 -14.40
C ARG A 196 -18.78 -8.66 -15.49
N GLY A 197 -17.74 -9.42 -15.13
CA GLY A 197 -16.77 -9.96 -16.09
C GLY A 197 -15.77 -8.94 -16.63
N SER A 198 -15.62 -7.80 -15.96
CA SER A 198 -14.63 -6.76 -16.26
C SER A 198 -13.76 -6.51 -15.02
N LEU A 199 -12.62 -5.84 -15.14
CA LEU A 199 -11.88 -5.37 -13.97
C LEU A 199 -11.55 -3.89 -14.16
N CYS A 200 -12.05 -3.06 -13.24
CA CYS A 200 -11.72 -1.64 -13.15
C CYS A 200 -11.42 -1.26 -11.71
N GLY A 201 -10.83 -0.07 -11.53
CA GLY A 201 -10.44 0.44 -10.22
C GLY A 201 -8.97 0.78 -10.16
N THR A 202 -8.47 0.99 -8.94
CA THR A 202 -7.06 1.37 -8.70
C THR A 202 -6.37 0.35 -7.81
N ILE A 203 -5.16 -0.04 -8.20
CA ILE A 203 -4.25 -0.88 -7.41
C ILE A 203 -3.04 -0.02 -7.05
N SER A 204 -2.68 0.01 -5.76
CA SER A 204 -1.50 0.69 -5.24
C SER A 204 -0.44 -0.33 -4.82
N VAL A 205 0.72 -0.36 -5.48
CA VAL A 205 1.81 -1.30 -5.20
C VAL A 205 3.06 -0.57 -4.73
N GLY A 206 3.65 -1.03 -3.63
CA GLY A 206 5.00 -0.63 -3.20
C GLY A 206 6.04 -1.48 -3.92
N ALA A 207 6.97 -0.87 -4.64
CA ALA A 207 7.96 -1.60 -5.43
C ALA A 207 9.38 -1.36 -4.87
N LEU A 208 10.07 -2.45 -4.49
CA LEU A 208 11.48 -2.37 -4.09
C LEU A 208 12.42 -2.56 -5.30
N PRO A 209 13.71 -2.19 -5.18
CA PRO A 209 14.61 -1.97 -6.32
C PRO A 209 14.73 -3.09 -7.37
N LEU A 210 14.76 -4.35 -6.94
CA LEU A 210 14.81 -5.49 -7.87
C LEU A 210 13.54 -5.57 -8.72
N CYS A 211 12.39 -5.65 -8.04
CA CYS A 211 11.11 -5.91 -8.67
C CYS A 211 10.65 -4.78 -9.60
N ARG A 212 11.01 -3.53 -9.31
CA ARG A 212 10.67 -2.37 -10.14
C ARG A 212 11.36 -2.37 -11.51
N THR A 213 12.43 -3.14 -11.69
CA THR A 213 13.27 -3.05 -12.91
C THR A 213 12.72 -3.88 -14.06
N SER A 214 12.05 -5.01 -13.79
CA SER A 214 11.57 -5.91 -14.86
C SER A 214 10.25 -6.60 -14.50
N LEU A 215 10.19 -7.28 -13.35
CA LEU A 215 9.07 -8.15 -12.99
C LEU A 215 7.75 -7.39 -12.84
N LEU A 216 7.73 -6.32 -12.06
CA LEU A 216 6.50 -5.55 -11.82
C LEU A 216 6.02 -4.83 -13.10
N PRO A 217 6.87 -4.10 -13.86
CA PRO A 217 6.45 -3.50 -15.14
C PRO A 217 5.88 -4.53 -16.13
N LEU A 218 6.49 -5.72 -16.24
CA LEU A 218 6.02 -6.78 -17.12
C LEU A 218 4.66 -7.35 -16.67
N ALA A 219 4.47 -7.57 -15.37
CA ALA A 219 3.18 -7.99 -14.80
C ALA A 219 2.09 -6.95 -15.08
N ILE A 220 2.40 -5.67 -14.87
CA ILE A 220 1.49 -4.55 -15.16
C ILE A 220 1.14 -4.51 -16.65
N ALA A 221 2.12 -4.65 -17.54
CA ALA A 221 1.89 -4.63 -18.98
C ALA A 221 0.95 -5.76 -19.44
N ARG A 222 1.17 -6.99 -18.97
CA ARG A 222 0.29 -8.14 -19.24
C ARG A 222 -1.12 -7.92 -18.71
N LEU A 223 -1.22 -7.43 -17.47
CA LEU A 223 -2.51 -7.18 -16.84
C LEU A 223 -3.32 -6.10 -17.56
N LEU A 224 -2.69 -4.99 -17.94
CA LEU A 224 -3.36 -3.87 -18.62
C LEU A 224 -3.77 -4.22 -20.06
N GLN A 225 -3.07 -5.14 -20.73
CA GLN A 225 -3.51 -5.69 -22.01
C GLN A 225 -4.83 -6.46 -21.86
N ARG A 226 -4.98 -7.22 -20.78
CA ARG A 226 -6.20 -7.99 -20.50
C ARG A 226 -7.32 -7.13 -19.90
N TYR A 227 -6.99 -6.13 -19.10
CA TYR A 227 -7.93 -5.29 -18.37
C TYR A 227 -7.55 -3.79 -18.45
N PRO A 228 -7.87 -3.12 -19.56
CA PRO A 228 -7.48 -1.71 -19.79
C PRO A 228 -8.19 -0.70 -18.88
N GLY A 229 -9.25 -1.13 -18.16
CA GLY A 229 -9.97 -0.30 -17.19
C GLY A 229 -9.27 -0.14 -15.84
N LEU A 230 -8.16 -0.86 -15.60
CA LEU A 230 -7.38 -0.78 -14.37
C LEU A 230 -6.43 0.42 -14.37
N LYS A 231 -6.24 1.00 -13.19
CA LYS A 231 -5.23 2.03 -12.93
C LYS A 231 -4.24 1.50 -11.91
N ILE A 232 -2.95 1.51 -12.24
CA ILE A 232 -1.90 1.05 -11.34
C ILE A 232 -1.13 2.27 -10.83
N LYS A 233 -0.95 2.35 -9.51
CA LYS A 233 -0.09 3.32 -8.85
C LYS A 233 1.10 2.58 -8.26
N THR A 234 2.31 2.97 -8.66
CA THR A 234 3.55 2.45 -8.09
C THR A 234 4.11 3.45 -7.09
N SER A 235 4.49 2.98 -5.90
CA SER A 235 5.21 3.78 -4.90
C SER A 235 6.63 3.25 -4.75
N GLU A 236 7.59 4.14 -4.93
CA GLU A 236 9.02 3.85 -4.80
C GLU A 236 9.55 4.60 -3.59
N SER A 237 9.84 3.87 -2.52
CA SER A 237 10.32 4.43 -1.26
C SER A 237 11.08 3.37 -0.47
N PRO A 238 11.85 3.76 0.56
CA PRO A 238 12.42 2.79 1.49
C PRO A 238 11.34 1.88 2.11
N PHE A 239 11.72 0.65 2.45
CA PHE A 239 10.78 -0.35 2.98
C PHE A 239 9.97 0.15 4.18
N ALA A 240 10.58 0.92 5.09
CA ALA A 240 9.88 1.45 6.28
C ALA A 240 8.69 2.36 5.91
N GLU A 241 8.85 3.18 4.86
CA GLU A 241 7.78 4.06 4.35
C GLU A 241 6.70 3.27 3.63
N LEU A 242 7.09 2.32 2.78
CA LEU A 242 6.13 1.43 2.11
C LEU A 242 5.36 0.60 3.13
N ALA A 243 6.02 0.10 4.16
CA ALA A 243 5.40 -0.65 5.25
C ALA A 243 4.40 0.23 6.02
N ARG A 244 4.70 1.51 6.24
CA ARG A 244 3.74 2.46 6.81
C ARG A 244 2.51 2.61 5.91
N GLY A 245 2.73 2.81 4.61
CA GLY A 245 1.66 2.85 3.60
C GLY A 245 0.80 1.59 3.58
N LEU A 246 1.41 0.41 3.66
CA LEU A 246 0.73 -0.87 3.74
C LEU A 246 -0.07 -1.02 5.04
N ARG A 247 0.46 -0.54 6.17
CA ARG A 247 -0.27 -0.54 7.46
C ARG A 247 -1.52 0.32 7.40
N CYS A 248 -1.50 1.50 6.79
CA CYS A 248 -2.68 2.37 6.70
C CYS A 248 -3.58 2.10 5.49
N GLY A 249 -3.18 1.19 4.59
CA GLY A 249 -3.95 0.87 3.39
C GLY A 249 -3.80 1.90 2.27
N ASP A 250 -2.75 2.72 2.28
CA ASP A 250 -2.37 3.55 1.12
C ASP A 250 -1.71 2.69 0.02
N ILE A 251 -1.10 1.58 0.43
CA ILE A 251 -0.52 0.54 -0.42
C ILE A 251 -1.25 -0.76 -0.17
N ASP A 252 -1.58 -1.50 -1.24
CA ASP A 252 -2.31 -2.76 -1.17
C ASP A 252 -1.36 -3.93 -0.88
N PHE A 253 -0.18 -3.95 -1.50
CA PHE A 253 0.90 -4.89 -1.24
C PHE A 253 2.26 -4.29 -1.62
N ILE A 254 3.33 -4.87 -1.06
CA ILE A 254 4.72 -4.57 -1.42
C ILE A 254 5.27 -5.76 -2.19
N PHE A 255 6.01 -5.50 -3.26
CA PHE A 255 6.74 -6.53 -4.00
C PHE A 255 8.24 -6.24 -3.98
N GLY A 256 9.03 -7.18 -3.45
CA GLY A 256 10.45 -6.96 -3.23
C GLY A 256 11.13 -7.91 -2.26
N ALA A 257 12.37 -7.57 -1.89
CA ALA A 257 13.13 -8.30 -0.90
C ALA A 257 12.39 -8.35 0.45
N LEU A 258 12.12 -9.56 0.93
CA LEU A 258 11.44 -9.81 2.18
C LEU A 258 12.35 -9.45 3.35
N ARG A 259 11.74 -8.88 4.41
CA ARG A 259 12.42 -8.58 5.67
C ARG A 259 11.98 -9.59 6.72
N GLN A 260 12.94 -10.29 7.31
CA GLN A 260 12.70 -11.08 8.52
C GLN A 260 12.67 -10.16 9.74
N GLY A 261 11.78 -10.40 10.70
CA GLY A 261 11.89 -9.80 12.04
C GLY A 261 11.20 -8.45 12.29
N ASN A 262 10.21 -8.02 11.50
CA ASN A 262 9.36 -6.89 11.89
C ASN A 262 8.13 -7.38 12.68
N GLU A 263 8.38 -8.03 13.83
CA GLU A 263 7.36 -8.68 14.69
C GLU A 263 6.25 -7.72 15.17
N ALA A 264 6.52 -6.41 15.16
CA ALA A 264 5.56 -5.38 15.59
C ALA A 264 4.47 -5.07 14.55
N ALA A 265 4.63 -5.46 13.28
CA ALA A 265 3.67 -5.14 12.23
C ALA A 265 2.86 -6.39 11.79
N PRO A 266 1.52 -6.30 11.69
CA PRO A 266 0.68 -7.42 11.28
C PRO A 266 0.77 -7.61 9.76
N PHE A 267 1.90 -8.12 9.28
CA PHE A 267 2.15 -8.43 7.88
C PHE A 267 2.24 -9.93 7.65
N TYR A 268 1.79 -10.36 6.47
CA TYR A 268 2.03 -11.68 5.93
C TYR A 268 2.94 -11.53 4.71
N SER A 269 3.93 -12.42 4.59
CA SER A 269 4.88 -12.42 3.48
C SER A 269 4.89 -13.77 2.79
N GLU A 270 4.80 -13.75 1.47
CA GLU A 270 4.87 -14.90 0.57
C GLU A 270 6.21 -14.83 -0.17
N ALA A 271 7.10 -15.81 0.04
CA ALA A 271 8.35 -15.91 -0.72
C ALA A 271 8.08 -16.53 -2.09
N LEU A 272 8.57 -15.88 -3.15
CA LEU A 272 8.37 -16.33 -4.53
C LEU A 272 9.62 -16.95 -5.13
N PHE A 273 10.80 -16.35 -4.89
CA PHE A 273 12.08 -16.86 -5.37
C PHE A 273 13.23 -16.32 -4.52
N GLN A 274 14.43 -16.87 -4.71
CA GLN A 274 15.66 -16.38 -4.09
C GLN A 274 16.49 -15.57 -5.08
N ASP A 275 17.13 -14.52 -4.56
CA ASP A 275 18.02 -13.64 -5.30
C ASP A 275 19.30 -13.42 -4.49
N GLN A 276 20.41 -13.17 -5.17
CA GLN A 276 21.71 -12.99 -4.53
C GLN A 276 22.26 -11.58 -4.76
N VAL A 277 23.24 -11.18 -3.93
CA VAL A 277 24.00 -9.95 -4.14
C VAL A 277 25.33 -10.32 -4.77
N GLY A 278 25.60 -9.69 -5.91
CA GLY A 278 26.90 -9.69 -6.57
C GLY A 278 27.55 -8.31 -6.51
N ILE A 279 28.83 -8.26 -6.88
CA ILE A 279 29.57 -7.02 -7.12
C ILE A 279 29.68 -6.80 -8.61
N PHE A 280 29.42 -5.57 -9.05
CA PHE A 280 29.42 -5.20 -10.46
C PHE A 280 30.29 -3.98 -10.71
N CYS A 281 30.88 -3.93 -11.90
CA CYS A 281 31.72 -2.82 -12.35
C CYS A 281 31.58 -2.65 -13.88
N ARG A 282 32.07 -1.53 -14.41
CA ARG A 282 32.12 -1.36 -15.87
C ARG A 282 33.04 -2.36 -16.55
N ARG A 283 32.76 -2.61 -17.83
CA ARG A 283 33.70 -3.30 -18.71
C ARG A 283 35.08 -2.65 -18.68
N GLY A 284 36.11 -3.48 -18.58
CA GLY A 284 37.51 -3.06 -18.60
C GLY A 284 38.04 -2.51 -17.28
N HIS A 285 37.28 -2.59 -16.18
CA HIS A 285 37.77 -2.32 -14.83
C HIS A 285 39.00 -3.18 -14.49
N PRO A 286 40.04 -2.66 -13.80
CA PRO A 286 41.27 -3.41 -13.51
C PRO A 286 41.01 -4.77 -12.83
N LEU A 287 40.11 -4.82 -11.84
CA LEU A 287 39.74 -6.05 -11.14
C LEU A 287 39.01 -7.06 -12.03
N ALA A 288 38.28 -6.62 -13.06
CA ALA A 288 37.57 -7.50 -13.99
C ALA A 288 38.51 -8.17 -15.01
N ARG A 289 39.75 -7.68 -15.16
CA ARG A 289 40.75 -8.27 -16.08
C ARG A 289 41.52 -9.43 -15.46
N LEU A 290 41.38 -9.65 -14.15
CA LEU A 290 42.02 -10.76 -13.47
C LEU A 290 41.41 -12.07 -13.96
N GLN A 291 42.23 -13.01 -14.42
CA GLN A 291 41.80 -14.35 -14.85
C GLN A 291 41.56 -15.31 -13.66
N ARG A 292 41.19 -14.76 -12.49
CA ARG A 292 40.94 -15.50 -11.25
C ARG A 292 39.88 -14.77 -10.42
N SER A 293 39.32 -15.47 -9.45
CA SER A 293 38.46 -14.85 -8.43
C SER A 293 39.21 -13.74 -7.69
N VAL A 294 38.53 -12.62 -7.50
CA VAL A 294 38.99 -11.44 -6.77
C VAL A 294 38.76 -11.69 -5.28
N ARG A 295 39.80 -11.51 -4.47
CA ARG A 295 39.69 -11.65 -3.01
C ARG A 295 39.06 -10.40 -2.42
N LEU A 296 38.23 -10.55 -1.39
CA LEU A 296 37.60 -9.42 -0.69
C LEU A 296 38.61 -8.34 -0.23
N ALA A 297 39.80 -8.75 0.21
CA ALA A 297 40.87 -7.83 0.60
C ALA A 297 41.35 -6.91 -0.55
N GLU A 298 41.24 -7.37 -1.81
CA GLU A 298 41.65 -6.61 -2.99
C GLU A 298 40.65 -5.49 -3.34
N LEU A 299 39.48 -5.47 -2.68
CA LEU A 299 38.44 -4.46 -2.86
C LEU A 299 38.57 -3.28 -1.89
N GLN A 300 39.46 -3.35 -0.90
CA GLN A 300 39.63 -2.32 0.14
C GLN A 300 40.06 -0.96 -0.41
N GLY A 301 40.77 -0.94 -1.54
CA GLY A 301 41.20 0.29 -2.22
C GLY A 301 40.24 0.78 -3.30
N ALA A 302 39.13 0.08 -3.55
CA ALA A 302 38.17 0.46 -4.57
C ALA A 302 37.21 1.55 -4.06
N GLY A 303 36.76 2.43 -4.95
CA GLY A 303 35.65 3.33 -4.65
C GLY A 303 34.31 2.62 -4.85
N TRP A 304 33.29 3.03 -4.08
CA TRP A 304 32.02 2.31 -4.02
C TRP A 304 30.80 3.20 -4.22
N ILE A 305 29.83 2.67 -4.96
CA ILE A 305 28.44 3.14 -5.03
C ILE A 305 27.61 2.11 -4.28
N LEU A 306 27.13 2.46 -3.08
CA LEU A 306 26.35 1.54 -2.26
C LEU A 306 24.94 2.08 -2.01
N PRO A 307 23.93 1.20 -1.91
CA PRO A 307 22.63 1.62 -1.42
C PRO A 307 22.72 2.01 0.07
N ARG A 308 21.65 2.67 0.54
CA ARG A 308 21.45 3.03 1.95
C ARG A 308 21.77 1.89 2.92
N GLU A 309 22.26 2.27 4.09
CA GLU A 309 22.70 1.35 5.15
C GLU A 309 21.66 0.28 5.50
N GLU A 310 20.38 0.64 5.56
CA GLU A 310 19.32 -0.28 5.98
C GLU A 310 18.86 -1.23 4.85
N SER A 311 19.39 -1.10 3.64
CA SER A 311 19.00 -1.94 2.50
C SER A 311 19.50 -3.39 2.67
N PRO A 312 18.77 -4.41 2.18
CA PRO A 312 19.21 -5.79 2.33
C PRO A 312 20.50 -6.07 1.54
N ALA A 313 20.70 -5.37 0.41
CA ALA A 313 21.90 -5.49 -0.39
C ALA A 313 23.14 -4.98 0.36
N ARG A 314 23.03 -3.82 1.02
CA ARG A 314 24.10 -3.29 1.86
C ARG A 314 24.41 -4.22 3.04
N GLN A 315 23.38 -4.71 3.73
CA GLN A 315 23.54 -5.64 4.85
C GLN A 315 24.20 -6.96 4.42
N ALA A 316 23.89 -7.49 3.23
CA ALA A 316 24.55 -8.68 2.70
C ALA A 316 26.05 -8.43 2.45
N LEU A 317 26.41 -7.31 1.83
CA LEU A 317 27.81 -6.92 1.62
C LEU A 317 28.55 -6.76 2.95
N VAL A 318 27.96 -6.04 3.91
CA VAL A 318 28.53 -5.85 5.25
C VAL A 318 28.83 -7.19 5.92
N ARG A 319 27.87 -8.13 5.90
CA ARG A 319 28.07 -9.47 6.46
C ARG A 319 29.20 -10.23 5.77
N ALA A 320 29.34 -10.12 4.45
CA ALA A 320 30.43 -10.76 3.72
C ALA A 320 31.81 -10.27 4.17
N PHE A 321 32.00 -8.94 4.31
CA PHE A 321 33.27 -8.37 4.78
C PHE A 321 33.56 -8.72 6.24
N LEU A 322 32.58 -8.58 7.14
CA LEU A 322 32.74 -8.88 8.56
C LEU A 322 33.09 -10.35 8.83
N ARG A 323 32.54 -11.29 8.04
CA ARG A 323 32.88 -12.73 8.14
C ARG A 323 34.35 -13.02 7.85
N THR A 324 35.02 -12.13 7.14
CA THR A 324 36.44 -12.24 6.81
C THR A 324 37.33 -11.33 7.67
N GLU A 325 36.77 -10.74 8.74
CA GLU A 325 37.46 -9.79 9.63
C GLU A 325 38.04 -8.56 8.89
N LEU A 326 37.51 -8.26 7.71
CA LEU A 326 37.90 -7.10 6.91
C LEU A 326 37.01 -5.90 7.25
N PRO A 327 37.57 -4.66 7.20
CA PRO A 327 36.77 -3.47 7.38
C PRO A 327 35.74 -3.36 6.24
N VAL A 328 34.54 -2.89 6.57
CA VAL A 328 33.46 -2.68 5.60
C VAL A 328 33.82 -1.48 4.72
N PRO A 329 33.66 -1.55 3.40
CA PRO A 329 33.95 -0.42 2.52
C PRO A 329 33.00 0.75 2.78
N GLU A 330 33.58 1.95 2.89
CA GLU A 330 32.82 3.20 2.93
C GLU A 330 32.35 3.60 1.52
N PRO A 331 31.09 4.04 1.36
CA PRO A 331 30.58 4.45 0.07
C PRO A 331 31.18 5.80 -0.33
N SER A 332 31.80 5.85 -1.51
CA SER A 332 32.14 7.12 -2.16
C SER A 332 30.88 7.85 -2.60
N VAL A 333 29.83 7.10 -2.98
CA VAL A 333 28.49 7.60 -3.27
C VAL A 333 27.47 6.67 -2.62
N GLU A 334 26.57 7.23 -1.81
CA GLU A 334 25.43 6.48 -1.27
C GLU A 334 24.18 6.74 -2.14
N SER A 335 23.79 5.74 -2.94
CA SER A 335 22.57 5.80 -3.75
C SER A 335 22.06 4.39 -4.10
N GLY A 336 20.75 4.20 -3.99
CA GLY A 336 20.04 3.04 -4.51
C GLY A 336 19.24 3.34 -5.78
N ASP A 337 19.40 4.53 -6.37
CA ASP A 337 18.77 4.92 -7.63
C ASP A 337 19.55 4.31 -8.80
N LEU A 338 18.90 3.43 -9.57
CA LEU A 338 19.55 2.74 -10.68
C LEU A 338 19.97 3.69 -11.80
N ALA A 339 19.30 4.83 -12.00
CA ALA A 339 19.74 5.81 -12.99
C ALA A 339 21.10 6.40 -12.60
N VAL A 340 21.28 6.73 -11.33
CA VAL A 340 22.55 7.24 -10.78
C VAL A 340 23.62 6.15 -10.81
N VAL A 341 23.29 4.94 -10.32
CA VAL A 341 24.22 3.81 -10.29
C VAL A 341 24.74 3.47 -11.68
N ARG A 342 23.84 3.37 -12.69
CA ARG A 342 24.22 3.08 -14.09
C ARG A 342 25.20 4.11 -14.65
N GLN A 343 24.87 5.39 -14.51
CA GLN A 343 25.71 6.47 -15.06
C GLN A 343 27.07 6.55 -14.38
N LEU A 344 27.13 6.37 -13.07
CA LEU A 344 28.39 6.36 -12.35
C LEU A 344 29.23 5.13 -12.71
N LEU A 345 28.64 3.93 -12.76
CA LEU A 345 29.36 2.73 -13.17
C LEU A 345 29.95 2.89 -14.57
N ALA A 346 29.14 3.35 -15.54
CA ALA A 346 29.58 3.50 -16.92
C ALA A 346 30.78 4.46 -17.11
N HIS A 347 30.91 5.47 -16.24
CA HIS A 347 31.89 6.55 -16.40
C HIS A 347 32.97 6.62 -15.30
N SER A 348 33.08 5.61 -14.44
CA SER A 348 34.06 5.61 -13.35
C SER A 348 34.66 4.22 -13.10
N GLU A 349 35.62 4.14 -12.17
CA GLU A 349 36.15 2.86 -11.67
C GLU A 349 35.52 2.47 -10.33
N LEU A 350 34.30 2.94 -10.07
CA LEU A 350 33.57 2.58 -8.86
C LEU A 350 32.95 1.18 -9.00
N LEU A 351 32.80 0.50 -7.88
CA LEU A 351 32.10 -0.78 -7.75
C LEU A 351 30.70 -0.56 -7.17
N THR A 352 29.77 -1.47 -7.44
CA THR A 352 28.48 -1.51 -6.72
C THR A 352 28.17 -2.92 -6.24
N ALA A 353 27.34 -3.03 -5.20
CA ALA A 353 26.80 -4.28 -4.69
C ALA A 353 25.28 -4.29 -4.83
N CYS A 354 24.74 -5.12 -5.73
CA CYS A 354 23.31 -5.23 -5.99
C CYS A 354 22.93 -6.61 -6.55
N SER A 355 21.72 -6.77 -7.08
CA SER A 355 21.32 -8.00 -7.79
C SER A 355 21.63 -7.88 -9.27
N ALA A 356 22.09 -8.96 -9.89
CA ALA A 356 22.29 -9.02 -11.34
C ALA A 356 21.01 -8.63 -12.11
N HIS A 357 19.83 -8.99 -11.60
CA HIS A 357 18.55 -8.65 -12.23
C HIS A 357 18.31 -7.14 -12.36
N GLN A 358 18.89 -6.32 -11.48
CA GLN A 358 18.77 -4.85 -11.57
C GLN A 358 19.59 -4.27 -12.73
N LEU A 359 20.64 -4.98 -13.15
CA LEU A 359 21.58 -4.57 -14.20
C LEU A 359 21.52 -5.51 -15.41
N HIS A 360 20.44 -6.28 -15.56
CA HIS A 360 20.36 -7.37 -16.55
C HIS A 360 20.58 -6.87 -17.99
N MET A 361 20.10 -5.66 -18.32
CA MET A 361 20.29 -5.07 -19.65
C MET A 361 21.75 -4.72 -19.90
N GLU A 362 22.41 -4.11 -18.91
CA GLU A 362 23.81 -3.70 -19.00
C GLU A 362 24.78 -4.89 -18.95
N ILE A 363 24.40 -5.96 -18.25
CA ILE A 363 25.12 -7.24 -18.26
C ILE A 363 24.96 -7.91 -19.62
N ALA A 364 23.74 -7.96 -20.17
CA ALA A 364 23.47 -8.54 -21.49
C ALA A 364 24.18 -7.78 -22.62
N SER A 365 24.31 -6.45 -22.52
CA SER A 365 25.09 -5.64 -23.47
C SER A 365 26.61 -5.73 -23.25
N GLY A 366 27.04 -6.26 -22.11
CA GLY A 366 28.45 -6.34 -21.70
C GLY A 366 29.05 -5.00 -21.28
N GLU A 367 28.24 -3.96 -21.06
CA GLU A 367 28.69 -2.67 -20.53
C GLU A 367 29.09 -2.76 -19.05
N ILE A 368 28.36 -3.59 -18.31
CA ILE A 368 28.63 -3.92 -16.91
C ILE A 368 28.96 -5.40 -16.81
N VAL A 369 29.95 -5.74 -15.99
CA VAL A 369 30.37 -7.12 -15.77
C VAL A 369 30.31 -7.47 -14.27
N PRO A 370 29.81 -8.66 -13.91
CA PRO A 370 29.94 -9.17 -12.55
C PRO A 370 31.42 -9.44 -12.24
N LEU A 371 31.86 -9.08 -11.04
CA LEU A 371 33.15 -9.49 -10.51
C LEU A 371 33.02 -10.85 -9.83
N ALA A 372 33.89 -11.78 -10.21
CA ALA A 372 33.99 -13.09 -9.55
C ALA A 372 34.58 -12.93 -8.14
N VAL A 373 33.75 -12.64 -7.15
CA VAL A 373 34.10 -12.48 -5.74
C VAL A 373 33.28 -13.46 -4.92
N ASP A 374 33.94 -14.18 -4.01
CA ASP A 374 33.23 -14.99 -3.02
C ASP A 374 32.73 -14.09 -1.88
N LEU A 375 31.40 -13.90 -1.83
CA LEU A 375 30.71 -13.18 -0.76
C LEU A 375 30.07 -14.12 0.27
N GLY A 376 30.23 -15.45 0.09
CA GLY A 376 29.45 -16.47 0.75
C GLY A 376 27.94 -16.32 0.50
N ASP A 377 27.12 -16.73 1.48
CA ASP A 377 25.67 -16.64 1.34
C ASP A 377 25.15 -15.19 1.44
N THR A 378 24.81 -14.63 0.27
CA THR A 378 24.12 -13.35 0.12
C THR A 378 22.66 -13.52 -0.31
N SER A 379 22.13 -14.74 -0.22
CA SER A 379 20.76 -15.07 -0.62
C SER A 379 19.73 -14.29 0.18
N ARG A 380 18.68 -13.86 -0.51
CA ARG A 380 17.50 -13.23 0.05
C ARG A 380 16.25 -13.73 -0.65
N ASN A 381 15.19 -13.91 0.14
CA ASN A 381 13.88 -14.20 -0.41
C ASN A 381 13.28 -12.91 -1.01
N ILE A 382 12.87 -12.99 -2.25
CA ILE A 382 12.06 -11.99 -2.94
C ILE A 382 10.62 -12.47 -2.93
N GLY A 383 9.69 -11.56 -2.66
CA GLY A 383 8.31 -11.95 -2.51
C GLY A 383 7.35 -10.80 -2.32
N ILE A 384 6.13 -11.17 -1.93
CA ILE A 384 5.01 -10.26 -1.74
C ILE A 384 4.80 -10.08 -0.23
N THR A 385 4.66 -8.83 0.23
CA THR A 385 4.26 -8.51 1.59
C THR A 385 2.90 -7.83 1.59
N GLN A 386 1.96 -8.38 2.34
CA GLN A 386 0.60 -7.89 2.50
C GLN A 386 0.27 -7.63 3.98
N ARG A 387 -0.77 -6.83 4.22
CA ARG A 387 -1.31 -6.69 5.57
C ARG A 387 -2.07 -7.96 5.96
N LEU A 388 -1.80 -8.47 7.16
CA LEU A 388 -2.51 -9.61 7.74
C LEU A 388 -4.01 -9.27 7.87
N GLY A 389 -4.87 -10.17 7.41
CA GLY A 389 -6.31 -9.97 7.39
C GLY A 389 -6.80 -8.95 6.35
N SER A 390 -5.96 -8.53 5.40
CA SER A 390 -6.40 -7.82 4.20
C SER A 390 -7.35 -8.70 3.37
N CYS A 391 -8.18 -8.05 2.55
CA CYS A 391 -9.06 -8.73 1.59
C CYS A 391 -8.75 -8.14 0.22
N PRO A 392 -7.83 -8.74 -0.55
CA PRO A 392 -7.52 -8.27 -1.89
C PRO A 392 -8.79 -8.22 -2.74
N SER A 393 -8.91 -7.21 -3.60
CA SER A 393 -9.98 -7.16 -4.60
C SER A 393 -9.63 -8.11 -5.76
N PRO A 394 -10.60 -8.49 -6.61
CA PRO A 394 -10.32 -9.26 -7.81
C PRO A 394 -9.25 -8.65 -8.71
N ALA A 395 -9.16 -7.32 -8.75
CA ALA A 395 -8.13 -6.60 -9.49
C ALA A 395 -6.73 -6.80 -8.88
N ILE A 396 -6.62 -6.75 -7.55
CA ILE A 396 -5.35 -7.01 -6.85
C ILE A 396 -4.94 -8.47 -7.05
N GLU A 397 -5.86 -9.42 -6.87
CA GLU A 397 -5.58 -10.84 -7.09
C GLU A 397 -5.07 -11.12 -8.51
N ALA A 398 -5.67 -10.48 -9.52
CA ALA A 398 -5.21 -10.62 -10.89
C ALA A 398 -3.76 -10.15 -11.08
N LEU A 399 -3.35 -9.04 -10.44
CA LEU A 399 -1.96 -8.58 -10.50
C LEU A 399 -1.02 -9.50 -9.73
N LEU A 400 -1.42 -9.98 -8.55
CA LEU A 400 -0.63 -10.92 -7.76
C LEU A 400 -0.39 -12.22 -8.54
N GLU A 401 -1.41 -12.70 -9.24
CA GLU A 401 -1.32 -13.89 -10.09
C GLU A 401 -0.36 -13.70 -11.26
N GLU A 402 -0.42 -12.57 -11.97
CA GLU A 402 0.55 -12.25 -13.04
C GLU A 402 1.99 -12.20 -12.50
N ILE A 403 2.19 -11.65 -11.29
CA ILE A 403 3.50 -11.64 -10.62
C ILE A 403 3.96 -13.07 -10.30
N ARG A 404 3.09 -13.90 -9.72
CA ARG A 404 3.41 -15.30 -9.38
C ARG A 404 3.80 -16.10 -10.63
N GLN A 405 3.05 -15.95 -11.71
CA GLN A 405 3.32 -16.63 -12.98
C GLN A 405 4.67 -16.21 -13.57
N LEU A 406 5.00 -14.92 -13.54
CA LEU A 406 6.29 -14.42 -14.01
C LEU A 406 7.45 -14.95 -13.15
N CYS A 407 7.30 -14.94 -11.83
CA CYS A 407 8.31 -15.47 -10.92
C CYS A 407 8.52 -16.98 -11.10
N ALA A 408 7.45 -17.75 -11.34
CA ALA A 408 7.54 -19.19 -11.60
C ALA A 408 8.23 -19.54 -12.93
N CYS A 409 8.22 -18.63 -13.90
CA CYS A 409 8.88 -18.80 -15.19
C CYS A 409 10.34 -18.33 -15.20
N LEU A 410 10.89 -17.83 -14.08
CA LEU A 410 12.29 -17.45 -14.01
C LEU A 410 13.16 -18.73 -14.08
N PRO A 411 14.02 -18.87 -15.09
CA PRO A 411 14.92 -20.03 -15.17
C PRO A 411 15.89 -20.02 -13.99
N GLU A 412 16.20 -21.20 -13.44
CA GLU A 412 17.16 -21.36 -12.32
C GLU A 412 18.54 -20.73 -12.64
N GLU A 413 18.94 -20.72 -13.91
CA GLU A 413 20.18 -20.10 -14.39
C GLU A 413 20.19 -18.57 -14.26
N ALA A 414 19.04 -17.91 -14.38
CA ALA A 414 18.93 -16.46 -14.13
C ALA A 414 18.93 -16.13 -12.63
N MET A 415 18.69 -17.11 -11.75
CA MET A 415 18.73 -16.96 -10.30
C MET A 415 20.13 -17.17 -9.71
N ALA A 416 21.08 -17.69 -10.50
CA ALA A 416 22.41 -18.10 -10.06
C ALA A 416 23.59 -17.30 -10.67
N ALA A 417 23.31 -16.36 -11.59
CA ALA A 417 24.30 -15.46 -12.18
C ALA A 417 24.32 -14.09 -11.49
#